data_AF-A0A843FAC6-F1
#
_entry.id   AF-A0A843FAC6-F1
#
_cell.length_a   1.000
_cell.length_b   1.000
_cell.length_c   1.000
_cell.angle_alpha   90.00
_cell.angle_beta   90.00
_cell.angle_gamma   90.00
#
_symmetry.space_group_name_H-M   'P 1'
#
loop_
_entity.id
_entity.type
_entity.pdbx_description
1 polymer ?
#
loop_
_entity_poly.entity_id
_entity_poly.type
_entity_poly.pdbx_seq_one_letter_code
_entity_poly.pdbx_strand_id
1 'polypeptide(L)' 'MLICPICGFPLDSDGRCWNCGYWVQTHPLDPFAPGSVYNGGSSDD' A
#
# COMPACT_ATOMS: atom_id res chain seq x y z
N MET A 1 -2.15 -6.49 11.01
CA MET A 1 -0.74 -6.60 10.59
C MET A 1 -0.73 -6.62 9.07
N LEU A 2 -0.27 -5.53 8.45
CA LEU A 2 -0.13 -5.46 6.99
C LEU A 2 1.21 -6.11 6.63
N ILE A 3 1.19 -6.96 5.60
CA ILE A 3 2.39 -7.63 5.07
C ILE A 3 2.76 -6.99 3.74
N CYS A 4 4.05 -6.73 3.53
CA CYS A 4 4.57 -6.20 2.29
C CYS A 4 4.33 -7.22 1.15
N PRO A 5 3.60 -6.87 0.08
CA PRO A 5 3.34 -7.77 -1.04
C PRO A 5 4.60 -8.06 -1.88
N ILE A 6 5.66 -7.27 -1.72
CA ILE A 6 6.91 -7.43 -2.48
C ILE A 6 7.84 -8.47 -1.84
N CYS A 7 8.03 -8.40 -0.52
CA CYS A 7 9.05 -9.22 0.17
C CYS A 7 8.52 -10.05 1.33
N GLY A 8 7.23 -9.94 1.68
CA GLY A 8 6.61 -10.70 2.77
C GLY A 8 6.94 -10.22 4.19
N PHE A 9 7.72 -9.14 4.35
CA PHE A 9 8.02 -8.56 5.65
C PHE A 9 6.84 -7.72 6.19
N PRO A 10 6.67 -7.62 7.52
CA PRO A 10 5.66 -6.75 8.11
C PRO A 10 5.89 -5.28 7.75
N LEU A 11 4.78 -4.56 7.52
CA LEU A 11 4.75 -3.11 7.30
C LEU A 11 4.58 -2.38 8.64
N ASP A 12 5.15 -1.17 8.73
CA ASP A 12 5.01 -0.26 9.87
C ASP A 12 3.60 0.34 9.98
N SER A 13 3.36 1.06 11.07
CA SER A 13 2.12 1.82 11.30
C SER A 13 1.83 2.82 10.19
N ASP A 14 2.86 3.41 9.57
CA ASP A 14 2.74 4.33 8.44
C ASP A 14 2.62 3.62 7.08
N GLY A 15 2.59 2.28 7.06
CA GLY A 15 2.50 1.52 5.81
C GLY A 15 3.81 1.41 5.03
N ARG A 16 4.95 1.68 5.67
CA ARG A 16 6.28 1.51 5.04
C ARG A 16 6.84 0.11 5.33
N CYS A 17 7.67 -0.40 4.42
CA CYS A 17 8.46 -1.61 4.64
C CYS A 17 9.93 -1.22 4.79
N TRP A 18 10.53 -1.47 5.96
CA TRP A 18 11.97 -1.21 6.19
C TRP A 18 12.90 -2.10 5.37
N ASN A 19 12.45 -3.29 4.97
CA ASN A 19 13.31 -4.25 4.29
C ASN A 19 13.54 -3.90 2.81
N CYS A 20 12.47 -3.60 2.07
CA CYS A 20 12.56 -3.31 0.63
C CYS A 20 12.24 -1.85 0.27
N GLY A 21 11.85 -1.02 1.24
CA GLY A 21 11.50 0.38 1.02
C GLY A 21 10.11 0.62 0.40
N TYR A 22 9.33 -0.44 0.17
CA TYR A 22 7.96 -0.33 -0.34
C TYR A 22 7.06 0.48 0.61
N TRP A 23 6.20 1.32 0.05
CA TRP A 23 5.21 2.10 0.79
C TRP A 23 3.80 1.77 0.30
N VAL A 24 2.86 1.55 1.22
CA VAL A 24 1.44 1.56 0.90
C VAL A 24 0.91 2.93 1.22
N GLN A 25 0.41 3.64 0.22
CA GLN A 25 -0.36 4.86 0.45
C GLN A 25 -1.70 4.42 1.03
N THR A 26 -1.75 4.25 2.36
CA THR A 26 -3.00 4.04 3.08
C THR A 26 -3.73 5.37 3.05
N HIS A 27 -4.38 5.69 1.94
CA HIS A 27 -5.50 6.62 2.06
C HIS A 27 -6.45 5.99 3.08
N PRO A 28 -6.82 6.71 4.16
CA PRO A 28 -7.96 6.26 4.96
C PRO A 28 -9.06 5.99 3.94
N LEU A 29 -9.65 4.80 3.99
CA LEU A 29 -10.72 4.42 3.06
C LEU A 29 -11.83 5.46 3.23
N ASP A 30 -11.81 6.51 2.42
CA ASP A 30 -12.86 7.51 2.39
C ASP A 30 -14.13 6.72 2.07
N PRO A 31 -15.09 6.61 3.00
CA PRO A 31 -16.28 5.79 2.77
C PRO A 31 -17.15 6.32 1.62
N PHE A 32 -16.79 7.46 1.05
CA PHE A 32 -17.42 8.14 -0.07
C PHE A 32 -16.62 8.08 -1.39
N ALA A 33 -15.49 7.35 -1.46
CA ALA A 33 -14.75 7.17 -2.71
C ALA A 33 -15.27 5.93 -3.47
N PRO A 34 -16.07 6.09 -4.55
CA PRO A 34 -16.47 4.96 -5.37
C PRO A 34 -15.26 4.49 -6.18
N GLY A 35 -14.63 3.39 -5.75
CA GLY A 35 -13.67 2.67 -6.61
C GLY A 35 -12.25 2.51 -6.08
N SER A 36 -12.00 2.56 -4.77
CA SER A 36 -10.71 2.10 -4.19
C SER A 36 -10.60 0.57 -4.19
N VAL A 37 -10.86 -0.04 -5.35
CA VAL A 37 -10.22 -1.30 -5.73
C VAL A 37 -8.75 -0.95 -5.85
N TYR A 38 -7.91 -1.65 -5.10
CA TYR A 38 -6.45 -1.69 -5.17
C TYR A 38 -5.99 -1.62 -6.63
N ASN A 39 -5.81 -0.39 -7.14
CA ASN A 39 -5.35 -0.15 -8.48
C ASN A 39 -3.84 -0.28 -8.41
N GLY A 40 -3.34 -1.45 -8.83
CA GLY A 40 -1.95 -1.64 -9.17
C GLY A 40 -1.61 -0.67 -10.30
N GLY A 41 -1.22 0.54 -9.94
CA GLY A 41 -0.74 1.55 -10.86
C GLY A 41 0.62 1.12 -11.40
N SER A 42 0.62 0.39 -12.51
CA SER A 42 1.65 0.55 -13.53
C SER A 42 1.48 1.98 -14.05
N SER A 43 2.36 2.87 -13.61
CA SER A 43 2.54 4.18 -14.26
C SER A 43 3.57 3.99 -15.36
N ASP A 44 3.11 3.58 -16.54
CA ASP A 44 3.84 3.79 -17.79
C ASP A 44 3.63 5.26 -18.22
N ASP A 45 4.67 6.07 -18.09
CA ASP A 45 4.90 7.33 -18.83
C ASP A 45 6.26 7.22 -19.52
#